data_AF-A0A8H7DCX0-F1
#
_entry.id   AF-A0A8H7DCX0-F1
#
_cell.length_a   1.000
_cell.length_b   1.000
_cell.length_c   1.000
_cell.angle_alpha   90.00
_cell.angle_beta   90.00
_cell.angle_gamma   90.00
#
_symmetry.space_group_name_H-M   'P 1'
#
loop_
_entity.id
_entity.type
_entity.pdbx_description
1 polymer ?
#
loop_
_entity_poly.entity_id
_entity_poly.type
_entity_poly.pdbx_seq_one_letter_code
_entity_poly.pdbx_strand_id
1 'polypeptide(L)'
;MNSAMDSLPIDMSHPAVRDYLALVRLQVLTPLSLLINIAAVLVCAVVMNPSIGTISKIFPTSLTPSFPVISVYVAAMYLGQIGFCVLLVLARKPETKNTLTKGVGTWIVFANWVMAFWAVAWVFKWFLTSVILQGILLILLLFCNISLLTYHAPTTKRPLDMALIHAPLRFFFVLQFGLMFPLALFVYLGLTYTPVYDGTPIDYEKYAWPGFGVVFGTNLVSLLVIVLRRDIVWCVAATWICISIWTLRPKPQAVYITVLIFTIIHPLGLIAGYIHAHFYSRSEVENGNVENGNVALPGDEHPGLRTIHPSNEPRSTPRDGEGRAREFDAEAVWGS
;
A
#
# COMPACT_ATOMS: atom_id res chain seq x y z
N MET A 1 7.30 -8.29 -52.33
CA MET A 1 7.85 -8.67 -51.00
C MET A 1 7.42 -7.61 -50.00
N ASN A 2 6.97 -8.01 -48.80
CA ASN A 2 6.46 -7.17 -47.68
C ASN A 2 4.92 -7.04 -47.54
N SER A 3 4.20 -8.17 -47.50
CA SER A 3 2.79 -8.17 -47.01
C SER A 3 2.43 -9.40 -46.15
N ALA A 4 3.43 -10.19 -45.71
CA ALA A 4 3.17 -11.48 -45.05
C ALA A 4 3.63 -11.55 -43.57
N MET A 5 4.08 -10.44 -42.97
CA MET A 5 4.52 -10.42 -41.55
C MET A 5 3.56 -9.71 -40.58
N ASP A 6 2.46 -9.11 -41.05
CA ASP A 6 1.58 -8.29 -40.20
C ASP A 6 0.36 -9.03 -39.61
N SER A 7 0.25 -10.35 -39.75
CA SER A 7 -0.93 -11.07 -39.24
C SER A 7 -0.62 -12.50 -38.81
N LEU A 8 0.43 -12.70 -38.00
CA LEU A 8 0.46 -13.89 -37.15
C LEU A 8 -0.59 -13.70 -36.06
N PRO A 9 -1.61 -14.57 -35.95
CA PRO A 9 -2.60 -14.47 -34.89
C PRO A 9 -1.87 -14.54 -33.55
N ILE A 10 -1.96 -13.46 -32.76
CA ILE A 10 -1.42 -13.42 -31.41
C ILE A 10 -2.05 -14.58 -30.65
N ASP A 11 -1.24 -15.58 -30.28
CA ASP A 11 -1.71 -16.72 -29.53
C ASP A 11 -2.09 -16.28 -28.11
N MET A 12 -3.37 -15.96 -27.95
CA MET A 12 -4.00 -15.55 -26.69
C MET A 12 -4.05 -16.68 -25.64
N SER A 13 -3.76 -17.92 -26.02
CA SER A 13 -3.72 -19.04 -25.10
C SER A 13 -2.40 -19.12 -24.32
N HIS A 14 -1.33 -18.51 -24.82
CA HIS A 14 -0.02 -18.55 -24.19
C HIS A 14 0.04 -17.68 -22.92
N PRO A 15 0.44 -18.22 -21.75
CA PRO A 15 0.37 -17.51 -20.47
C PRO A 15 1.22 -16.23 -20.43
N ALA A 16 2.36 -16.20 -21.12
CA ALA A 16 3.21 -15.01 -21.18
C ALA A 16 2.57 -13.86 -21.99
N VAL A 17 1.79 -14.17 -23.02
CA VAL A 17 1.05 -13.18 -23.83
C VAL A 17 -0.09 -12.59 -23.02
N ARG A 18 -0.81 -13.41 -22.25
CA ARG A 18 -1.87 -12.96 -21.33
C ARG A 18 -1.33 -12.04 -20.24
N ASP A 19 -0.20 -12.40 -19.63
CA ASP A 19 0.45 -11.58 -18.61
C ASP A 19 0.94 -10.24 -19.20
N TYR A 20 1.48 -10.24 -20.42
CA TYR A 20 1.87 -9.02 -21.11
C TYR A 20 0.67 -8.11 -21.44
N LEU A 21 -0.41 -8.68 -21.99
CA LEU A 21 -1.64 -7.92 -22.31
C LEU A 21 -2.32 -7.37 -21.05
N ALA A 22 -2.32 -8.14 -19.95
CA ALA A 22 -2.80 -7.66 -18.67
C ALA A 22 -1.96 -6.49 -18.16
N LEU A 23 -0.63 -6.56 -18.31
CA LEU A 23 0.29 -5.51 -17.91
C LEU A 23 0.08 -4.23 -18.73
N VAL A 24 -0.10 -4.34 -20.06
CA VAL A 24 -0.39 -3.20 -20.94
C VAL A 24 -1.73 -2.55 -20.58
N ARG A 25 -2.78 -3.36 -20.34
CA ARG A 25 -4.09 -2.83 -19.90
C ARG A 25 -3.97 -2.09 -18.57
N LEU A 26 -3.19 -2.62 -17.63
CA LEU A 26 -2.99 -2.01 -16.32
C LEU A 26 -2.19 -0.71 -16.41
N GLN A 27 -1.16 -0.66 -17.27
CA GLN A 27 -0.36 0.54 -17.52
C GLN A 27 -1.17 1.67 -18.16
N VAL A 28 -2.22 1.38 -18.91
CA VAL A 28 -3.11 2.41 -19.47
C VAL A 28 -4.23 2.75 -18.49
N LEU A 29 -4.84 1.74 -17.88
CA LEU A 29 -6.03 1.89 -17.04
C LEU A 29 -5.72 2.55 -15.69
N THR A 30 -4.57 2.27 -15.08
CA THR A 30 -4.19 2.84 -13.79
C THR A 30 -3.98 4.36 -13.87
N PRO A 31 -3.14 4.91 -14.78
CA PRO A 31 -2.99 6.36 -14.91
C PRO A 31 -4.28 7.05 -15.34
N LEU A 32 -5.06 6.43 -16.25
CA LEU A 32 -6.35 6.96 -16.69
C LEU A 32 -7.33 7.09 -15.51
N SER A 33 -7.49 6.02 -14.72
CA SER A 33 -8.38 6.03 -13.55
C SER A 33 -7.94 7.05 -12.50
N LEU A 34 -6.62 7.21 -12.30
CA LEU A 34 -6.07 8.21 -11.39
C LEU A 34 -6.39 9.63 -11.87
N LEU A 35 -6.20 9.91 -13.15
CA LEU A 35 -6.47 11.23 -13.73
C LEU A 35 -7.96 11.58 -13.62
N ILE A 36 -8.85 10.61 -13.88
CA ILE A 36 -10.30 10.78 -13.71
C ILE A 36 -10.65 11.06 -12.24
N ASN A 37 -10.06 10.33 -11.30
CA ASN A 37 -10.26 10.55 -9.86
C ASN A 37 -9.82 11.96 -9.45
N ILE A 38 -8.60 12.38 -9.82
CA ILE A 38 -8.09 13.73 -9.53
C ILE A 38 -9.01 14.79 -10.13
N ALA A 39 -9.41 14.64 -11.39
CA ALA A 39 -10.29 15.59 -12.07
C ALA A 39 -11.66 15.69 -11.37
N ALA A 40 -12.29 14.56 -11.05
CA ALA A 40 -13.58 14.52 -10.37
C ALA A 40 -13.50 15.19 -8.99
N VAL A 41 -12.49 14.84 -8.18
CA VAL A 41 -12.30 15.43 -6.85
C VAL A 41 -12.01 16.93 -6.93
N LEU A 42 -11.16 17.38 -7.87
CA LEU A 42 -10.87 18.80 -8.06
C LEU A 42 -12.11 19.61 -8.50
N VAL A 43 -12.88 19.08 -9.45
CA VAL A 43 -14.15 19.72 -9.89
C VAL A 43 -15.12 19.82 -8.72
N CYS A 44 -15.31 18.75 -7.95
CA CYS A 44 -16.16 18.75 -6.76
C CYS A 44 -15.63 19.65 -5.63
N ALA A 45 -14.31 19.84 -5.52
CA ALA A 45 -13.69 20.66 -4.48
C ALA A 45 -13.66 22.16 -4.80
N VAL A 46 -13.50 22.54 -6.08
CA VAL A 46 -13.21 23.93 -6.49
C VAL A 46 -14.31 24.52 -7.37
N VAL A 47 -14.91 23.73 -8.27
CA VAL A 47 -15.83 24.23 -9.30
C VAL A 47 -17.29 24.15 -8.85
N MET A 48 -17.66 23.08 -8.16
CA MET A 48 -19.02 22.87 -7.68
C MET A 48 -19.39 23.78 -6.51
N ASN A 49 -20.63 24.28 -6.52
CA ASN A 49 -21.22 25.03 -5.42
C ASN A 49 -22.56 24.39 -5.03
N PRO A 50 -22.70 23.81 -3.82
CA PRO A 50 -21.70 23.74 -2.76
C PRO A 50 -20.52 22.81 -3.07
N SER A 51 -19.31 23.21 -2.70
CA SER A 51 -18.11 22.37 -2.86
C SER A 51 -17.96 21.33 -1.75
N ILE A 52 -17.06 20.35 -1.89
CA ILE A 52 -16.75 19.35 -0.85
C ILE A 52 -16.50 20.04 0.51
N GLY A 53 -15.64 21.05 0.53
CA GLY A 53 -15.33 21.80 1.76
C GLY A 53 -16.52 22.59 2.30
N THR A 54 -17.38 23.10 1.43
CA THR A 54 -18.61 23.80 1.82
C THR A 54 -19.60 22.84 2.46
N ILE A 55 -19.81 21.65 1.88
CA ILE A 55 -20.65 20.60 2.47
C ILE A 55 -20.11 20.20 3.85
N SER A 56 -18.80 20.01 4.00
CA SER A 56 -18.19 19.68 5.30
C SER A 56 -18.35 20.78 6.36
N LYS A 57 -18.48 22.05 5.96
CA LYS A 57 -18.81 23.17 6.86
C LYS A 57 -20.28 23.24 7.22
N ILE A 58 -21.17 22.84 6.31
CA ILE A 58 -22.62 22.77 6.56
C ILE A 58 -22.97 21.59 7.48
N PHE A 59 -22.22 20.49 7.40
CA PHE A 59 -22.38 19.31 8.25
C PHE A 59 -21.13 19.07 9.12
N PRO A 60 -20.82 19.97 10.07
CA PRO A 60 -19.65 19.83 10.93
C PRO A 60 -19.86 18.66 11.91
N THR A 61 -18.77 17.95 12.21
CA THR A 61 -18.74 16.83 13.16
C THR A 61 -17.55 16.99 14.11
N SER A 62 -17.47 16.15 15.14
CA SER A 62 -16.27 16.05 15.99
C SER A 62 -15.00 15.76 15.17
N LEU A 63 -15.13 15.06 14.05
CA LEU A 63 -14.03 14.59 13.20
C LEU A 63 -13.66 15.56 12.07
N THR A 64 -14.47 16.59 11.80
CA THR A 64 -14.24 17.50 10.66
C THR A 64 -12.83 18.10 10.72
N PRO A 65 -11.97 17.88 9.71
CA PRO A 65 -10.60 18.38 9.71
C PRO A 65 -10.54 19.85 9.25
N SER A 66 -9.40 20.48 9.49
CA SER A 66 -9.04 21.74 8.83
C SER A 66 -8.81 21.49 7.34
N PHE A 67 -9.64 22.11 6.49
CA PHE A 67 -9.63 21.89 5.03
C PHE A 67 -8.26 22.18 4.38
N PRO A 68 -7.55 23.30 4.70
CA PRO A 68 -6.22 23.54 4.15
C PRO A 68 -5.22 22.43 4.53
N VAL A 69 -5.23 21.98 5.78
CA VAL A 69 -4.27 20.97 6.26
C VAL A 69 -4.51 19.61 5.64
N ILE A 70 -5.78 19.19 5.51
CA ILE A 70 -6.11 17.92 4.86
C ILE A 70 -5.88 17.99 3.35
N SER A 71 -6.02 19.16 2.72
CA SER A 71 -5.73 19.31 1.28
C SER A 71 -4.25 19.05 0.95
N VAL A 72 -3.32 19.44 1.84
CA VAL A 72 -1.89 19.11 1.71
C VAL A 72 -1.66 17.60 1.78
N TYR A 73 -2.37 16.90 2.67
CA TYR A 73 -2.32 15.44 2.75
C TYR A 73 -2.79 14.79 1.44
N VAL A 74 -3.95 15.22 0.93
CA VAL A 74 -4.54 14.70 -0.30
C VAL A 74 -3.64 14.99 -1.50
N ALA A 75 -3.01 16.17 -1.57
CA ALA A 75 -2.05 16.51 -2.61
C ALA A 75 -0.81 15.61 -2.55
N ALA A 76 -0.24 15.37 -1.37
CA ALA A 76 0.89 14.46 -1.20
C ALA A 76 0.54 13.01 -1.60
N MET A 77 -0.66 12.55 -1.24
CA MET A 77 -1.18 11.25 -1.65
C MET A 77 -1.29 11.13 -3.17
N TYR A 78 -1.90 12.11 -3.85
CA TYR A 78 -2.01 12.10 -5.32
C TYR A 78 -0.65 12.19 -6.00
N LEU A 79 0.28 13.00 -5.48
CA LEU A 79 1.65 13.06 -5.98
C LEU A 79 2.34 11.69 -5.87
N GLY A 80 2.16 10.98 -4.75
CA GLY A 80 2.63 9.61 -4.58
C GLY A 80 2.00 8.64 -5.60
N GLN A 81 0.69 8.76 -5.87
CA GLN A 81 0.00 7.92 -6.87
C GLN A 81 0.45 8.20 -8.30
N ILE A 82 0.80 9.45 -8.62
CA ILE A 82 1.45 9.80 -9.90
C ILE A 82 2.82 9.12 -9.98
N GLY A 83 3.62 9.19 -8.91
CA GLY A 83 4.91 8.50 -8.82
C GLY A 83 4.77 6.97 -9.00
N PHE A 84 3.74 6.37 -8.42
CA PHE A 84 3.39 4.96 -8.64
C PHE A 84 3.10 4.65 -10.11
N CYS A 85 2.33 5.51 -10.79
CA CYS A 85 2.04 5.36 -12.23
C CYS A 85 3.31 5.47 -13.09
N VAL A 86 4.21 6.40 -12.76
CA VAL A 86 5.51 6.52 -13.44
C VAL A 86 6.35 5.26 -13.23
N LEU A 87 6.41 4.72 -12.01
CA LEU A 87 7.09 3.45 -11.75
C LEU A 87 6.48 2.28 -12.53
N LEU A 88 5.16 2.20 -12.66
CA LEU A 88 4.48 1.17 -13.45
C LEU A 88 4.95 1.13 -14.90
N VAL A 89 5.22 2.30 -15.49
CA VAL A 89 5.70 2.42 -16.88
C VAL A 89 7.21 2.13 -16.96
N LEU A 90 7.99 2.59 -15.98
CA LEU A 90 9.45 2.46 -15.98
C LEU A 90 9.96 1.12 -15.42
N ALA A 91 9.13 0.36 -14.71
CA ALA A 91 9.54 -0.88 -14.05
C ALA A 91 9.97 -1.93 -15.08
N ARG A 92 11.25 -2.26 -15.08
CA ARG A 92 11.83 -3.32 -15.93
C ARG A 92 11.92 -4.67 -15.23
N LYS A 93 11.90 -4.71 -13.89
CA LYS A 93 12.09 -5.93 -13.09
C LYS A 93 10.83 -6.80 -13.07
N PRO A 94 10.94 -8.13 -13.27
CA PRO A 94 9.80 -9.03 -13.31
C PRO A 94 9.08 -9.15 -11.96
N GLU A 95 9.81 -9.10 -10.84
CA GLU A 95 9.24 -9.14 -9.49
C GLU A 95 8.28 -7.95 -9.26
N THR A 96 8.74 -6.74 -9.56
CA THR A 96 7.95 -5.51 -9.44
C THR A 96 6.73 -5.56 -10.36
N LYS A 97 6.90 -6.03 -11.60
CA LYS A 97 5.79 -6.21 -12.55
C LYS A 97 4.72 -7.17 -12.03
N ASN A 98 5.12 -8.30 -11.45
CA ASN A 98 4.18 -9.32 -10.96
C ASN A 98 3.37 -8.83 -9.75
N THR A 99 4.02 -8.14 -8.79
CA THR A 99 3.32 -7.50 -7.67
C THR A 99 2.34 -6.44 -8.16
N LEU A 100 2.73 -5.66 -9.16
CA LEU A 100 1.90 -4.59 -9.71
C LEU A 100 0.69 -5.12 -10.47
N THR A 101 0.84 -6.15 -11.30
CA THR A 101 -0.26 -6.68 -12.12
C THR A 101 -1.16 -7.66 -11.40
N LYS A 102 -0.61 -8.57 -10.58
CA LYS A 102 -1.39 -9.63 -9.92
C LYS A 102 -1.86 -9.23 -8.53
N GLY A 103 -1.15 -8.32 -7.86
CA GLY A 103 -1.45 -7.94 -6.48
C GLY A 103 -2.34 -6.71 -6.35
N VAL A 104 -1.93 -5.58 -6.93
CA VAL A 104 -2.41 -4.28 -6.44
C VAL A 104 -3.04 -3.39 -7.52
N GLY A 105 -2.56 -3.44 -8.75
CA GLY A 105 -2.92 -2.47 -9.79
C GLY A 105 -4.41 -2.44 -10.15
N THR A 106 -5.04 -3.60 -10.30
CA THR A 106 -6.47 -3.70 -10.65
C THR A 106 -7.35 -3.13 -9.54
N TRP A 107 -7.00 -3.40 -8.28
CA TRP A 107 -7.76 -2.92 -7.12
C TRP A 107 -7.60 -1.42 -6.89
N ILE A 108 -6.41 -0.87 -7.16
CA ILE A 108 -6.18 0.58 -7.17
C ILE A 108 -7.06 1.27 -8.22
N VAL A 109 -7.21 0.69 -9.41
CA VAL A 109 -8.11 1.24 -10.45
C VAL A 109 -9.54 1.36 -9.92
N PHE A 110 -10.05 0.28 -9.31
CA PHE A 110 -11.38 0.32 -8.69
C PHE A 110 -11.46 1.34 -7.55
N ALA A 111 -10.44 1.42 -6.69
CA ALA A 111 -10.38 2.41 -5.62
C ALA A 111 -10.44 3.85 -6.15
N ASN A 112 -9.75 4.15 -7.26
CA ASN A 112 -9.81 5.46 -7.90
C ASN A 112 -11.21 5.80 -8.41
N TRP A 113 -11.88 4.85 -9.06
CA TRP A 113 -13.27 5.05 -9.52
C TRP A 113 -14.25 5.24 -8.37
N VAL A 114 -14.15 4.40 -7.33
CA VAL A 114 -15.01 4.52 -6.14
C VAL A 114 -14.80 5.86 -5.45
N MET A 115 -13.56 6.34 -5.34
CA MET A 115 -13.24 7.66 -4.79
C MET A 115 -13.80 8.81 -5.64
N ALA A 116 -13.74 8.69 -6.96
CA ALA A 116 -14.33 9.67 -7.88
C ALA A 116 -15.85 9.76 -7.70
N PHE A 117 -16.54 8.61 -7.68
CA PHE A 117 -17.99 8.55 -7.45
C PHE A 117 -18.38 9.01 -6.05
N TRP A 118 -17.53 8.75 -5.05
CA TRP A 118 -17.73 9.24 -3.70
C TRP A 118 -17.77 10.78 -3.67
N ALA A 119 -16.83 11.44 -4.35
CA ALA A 119 -16.77 12.90 -4.38
C ALA A 119 -18.05 13.52 -4.97
N VAL A 120 -18.59 12.90 -6.02
CA VAL A 120 -19.87 13.27 -6.62
C VAL A 120 -21.01 13.06 -5.61
N ALA A 121 -21.13 11.86 -5.02
CA ALA A 121 -22.17 11.54 -4.04
C ALA A 121 -22.14 12.49 -2.83
N TRP A 122 -20.95 12.90 -2.38
CA TRP A 122 -20.77 13.85 -1.28
C TRP A 122 -21.34 15.23 -1.60
N VAL A 123 -21.02 15.78 -2.78
CA VAL A 123 -21.51 17.09 -3.22
C VAL A 123 -23.04 17.10 -3.38
N PHE A 124 -23.62 16.01 -3.91
CA PHE A 124 -25.07 15.84 -4.01
C PHE A 124 -25.76 15.50 -2.69
N LYS A 125 -25.03 15.45 -1.56
CA LYS A 125 -25.53 15.12 -0.23
C LYS A 125 -26.18 13.73 -0.15
N TRP A 126 -25.78 12.81 -1.02
CA TRP A 126 -26.20 11.40 -0.97
C TRP A 126 -25.39 10.66 0.09
N PHE A 127 -25.59 11.01 1.36
CA PHE A 127 -24.73 10.57 2.46
C PHE A 127 -24.74 9.05 2.68
N LEU A 128 -25.87 8.38 2.47
CA LEU A 128 -25.92 6.92 2.50
C LEU A 128 -25.02 6.30 1.43
N THR A 129 -25.16 6.76 0.19
CA THR A 129 -24.31 6.33 -0.94
C THR A 129 -22.84 6.64 -0.67
N SER A 130 -22.54 7.81 -0.09
CA SER A 130 -21.19 8.18 0.31
C SER A 130 -20.62 7.19 1.34
N VAL A 131 -21.36 6.81 2.37
CA VAL A 131 -20.91 5.82 3.37
C VAL A 131 -20.66 4.45 2.73
N ILE A 132 -21.56 4.00 1.85
CA ILE A 132 -21.40 2.73 1.14
C ILE A 132 -20.13 2.75 0.28
N LEU A 133 -19.92 3.81 -0.51
CA LEU A 133 -18.73 3.97 -1.34
C LEU A 133 -17.45 4.05 -0.51
N GLN A 134 -17.49 4.75 0.63
CA GLN A 134 -16.36 4.81 1.57
C GLN A 134 -16.06 3.44 2.19
N GLY A 135 -17.08 2.66 2.52
CA GLY A 135 -16.92 1.28 3.03
C GLY A 135 -16.31 0.36 1.98
N ILE A 136 -16.78 0.42 0.73
CA ILE A 136 -16.21 -0.32 -0.40
C ILE A 136 -14.75 0.08 -0.61
N LEU A 137 -14.46 1.39 -0.61
CA LEU A 137 -13.11 1.92 -0.78
C LEU A 137 -12.17 1.44 0.33
N LEU A 138 -12.64 1.45 1.58
CA LEU A 138 -11.88 0.98 2.73
C LEU A 138 -11.53 -0.51 2.60
N ILE A 139 -12.48 -1.35 2.17
CA ILE A 139 -12.25 -2.79 1.94
C ILE A 139 -11.26 -3.02 0.80
N LEU A 140 -11.40 -2.29 -0.32
CA LEU A 140 -10.47 -2.37 -1.45
C LEU A 140 -9.05 -2.00 -1.04
N LEU A 141 -8.88 -0.92 -0.28
CA LEU A 141 -7.58 -0.46 0.19
C LEU A 141 -6.99 -1.38 1.27
N LEU A 142 -7.83 -1.95 2.13
CA LEU A 142 -7.41 -2.98 3.09
C LEU A 142 -6.87 -4.20 2.35
N PHE A 143 -7.61 -4.68 1.35
CA PHE A 143 -7.18 -5.80 0.50
C PHE A 143 -5.84 -5.48 -0.18
N CYS A 144 -5.70 -4.29 -0.77
CA CYS A 144 -4.43 -3.85 -1.37
C CYS A 144 -3.27 -3.89 -0.37
N ASN A 145 -3.47 -3.41 0.86
CA ASN A 145 -2.42 -3.41 1.88
C ASN A 145 -2.08 -4.83 2.38
N ILE A 146 -3.07 -5.71 2.51
CA ILE A 146 -2.84 -7.13 2.85
C ILE A 146 -2.07 -7.83 1.72
N SER A 147 -2.51 -7.69 0.46
CA SER A 147 -1.82 -8.26 -0.69
C SER A 147 -0.39 -7.75 -0.80
N LEU A 148 -0.17 -6.46 -0.55
CA LEU A 148 1.17 -5.88 -0.54
C LEU A 148 2.05 -6.50 0.55
N LEU A 149 1.52 -6.72 1.75
CA LEU A 149 2.24 -7.40 2.84
C LEU A 149 2.55 -8.87 2.52
N THR A 150 1.65 -9.58 1.85
CA THR A 150 1.82 -11.00 1.50
C THR A 150 2.80 -11.20 0.34
N TYR A 151 2.68 -10.41 -0.73
CA TYR A 151 3.44 -10.62 -1.96
C TYR A 151 4.73 -9.79 -2.05
N HIS A 152 4.84 -8.70 -1.28
CA HIS A 152 6.01 -7.82 -1.31
C HIS A 152 6.24 -7.18 0.06
N ALA A 153 6.75 -7.98 1.01
CA ALA A 153 7.06 -7.46 2.34
C ALA A 153 8.01 -6.24 2.22
N PRO A 154 7.74 -5.14 2.95
CA PRO A 154 8.54 -3.92 2.86
C PRO A 154 9.99 -4.22 3.28
N THR A 155 10.93 -4.11 2.34
CA THR A 155 12.36 -4.30 2.62
C THR A 155 13.10 -2.97 2.55
N THR A 156 13.99 -2.70 3.52
CA THR A 156 14.87 -1.52 3.53
C THR A 156 15.90 -1.53 2.40
N LYS A 157 16.10 -2.67 1.72
CA LYS A 157 17.01 -2.83 0.58
C LYS A 157 16.52 -2.14 -0.70
N ARG A 158 15.23 -1.78 -0.79
CA ARG A 158 14.63 -1.11 -1.97
C ARG A 158 13.80 0.12 -1.54
N PRO A 159 14.46 1.22 -1.14
CA PRO A 159 13.79 2.39 -0.56
C PRO A 159 12.84 3.10 -1.55
N LEU A 160 13.15 3.08 -2.85
CA LEU A 160 12.26 3.66 -3.88
C LEU A 160 10.97 2.87 -4.05
N ASP A 161 11.03 1.52 -4.04
CA ASP A 161 9.84 0.67 -4.11
C ASP A 161 8.97 0.90 -2.86
N MET A 162 9.58 1.04 -1.69
CA MET A 162 8.88 1.40 -0.45
C MET A 162 8.21 2.78 -0.55
N ALA A 163 8.92 3.80 -1.02
CA ALA A 163 8.41 5.17 -1.09
C ALA A 163 7.30 5.36 -2.15
N LEU A 164 7.37 4.66 -3.28
CA LEU A 164 6.48 4.93 -4.41
C LEU A 164 5.42 3.83 -4.62
N ILE A 165 5.55 2.66 -3.99
CA ILE A 165 4.51 1.62 -4.00
C ILE A 165 3.76 1.63 -2.66
N HIS A 166 4.47 1.44 -1.54
CA HIS A 166 3.81 1.32 -0.24
C HIS A 166 3.26 2.65 0.26
N ALA A 167 4.00 3.75 0.07
CA ALA A 167 3.57 5.04 0.61
C ALA A 167 2.20 5.50 0.10
N PRO A 168 1.96 5.66 -1.22
CA PRO A 168 0.68 6.17 -1.70
C PRO A 168 -0.51 5.31 -1.30
N LEU A 169 -0.35 3.98 -1.28
CA LEU A 169 -1.37 3.04 -0.83
C LEU A 169 -1.70 3.18 0.65
N ARG A 170 -0.68 3.33 1.50
CA ARG A 170 -0.86 3.51 2.95
C ARG A 170 -1.45 4.86 3.27
N PHE A 171 -0.98 5.94 2.64
CA PHE A 171 -1.61 7.26 2.76
C PHE A 171 -3.08 7.19 2.35
N PHE A 172 -3.39 6.54 1.23
CA PHE A 172 -4.77 6.43 0.78
C PHE A 172 -5.62 5.64 1.78
N PHE A 173 -5.13 4.51 2.30
CA PHE A 173 -5.83 3.72 3.30
C PHE A 173 -6.05 4.48 4.62
N VAL A 174 -4.99 5.08 5.17
CA VAL A 174 -5.04 5.80 6.46
C VAL A 174 -6.01 6.98 6.40
N LEU A 175 -6.09 7.69 5.25
CA LEU A 175 -7.09 8.73 5.04
C LEU A 175 -8.52 8.19 5.14
N GLN A 176 -8.82 7.06 4.47
CA GLN A 176 -10.17 6.50 4.50
C GLN A 176 -10.50 5.96 5.89
N PHE A 177 -9.59 5.18 6.47
CA PHE A 177 -9.77 4.53 7.76
C PHE A 177 -9.87 5.51 8.92
N GLY A 178 -8.94 6.48 8.99
CA GLY A 178 -8.80 7.39 10.10
C GLY A 178 -9.74 8.61 10.04
N LEU A 179 -10.27 8.94 8.86
CA LEU A 179 -11.00 10.20 8.68
C LEU A 179 -12.23 10.09 7.78
N MET A 180 -12.09 9.71 6.51
CA MET A 180 -13.16 9.90 5.52
C MET A 180 -14.37 8.98 5.75
N PHE A 181 -14.14 7.70 6.04
CA PHE A 181 -15.22 6.77 6.35
C PHE A 181 -15.93 7.15 7.66
N PRO A 182 -15.20 7.37 8.78
CA PRO A 182 -15.81 7.93 10.00
C PRO A 182 -16.61 9.21 9.78
N LEU A 183 -16.07 10.17 9.03
CA LEU A 183 -16.72 11.44 8.75
C LEU A 183 -18.03 11.24 7.99
N ALA A 184 -18.01 10.43 6.93
CA ALA A 184 -19.22 10.13 6.17
C ALA A 184 -20.28 9.42 7.03
N LEU A 185 -19.85 8.48 7.88
CA LEU A 185 -20.74 7.77 8.79
C LEU A 185 -21.38 8.72 9.80
N PHE A 186 -20.62 9.65 10.38
CA PHE A 186 -21.16 10.63 11.33
C PHE A 186 -22.19 11.54 10.68
N VAL A 187 -21.92 12.03 9.47
CA VAL A 187 -22.87 12.87 8.73
C VAL A 187 -24.14 12.10 8.41
N TYR A 188 -24.03 10.84 7.95
CA TYR A 188 -25.19 10.00 7.66
C TYR A 188 -26.04 9.70 8.92
N LEU A 189 -25.40 9.40 10.05
CA LEU A 189 -26.08 9.14 11.33
C LEU A 189 -26.63 10.40 12.00
N GLY A 190 -26.44 11.59 11.39
CA GLY A 190 -26.87 12.85 11.98
C GLY A 190 -26.07 13.28 13.21
N LEU A 191 -24.88 12.71 13.43
CA LEU A 191 -23.94 13.08 14.50
C LEU A 191 -23.18 14.36 14.14
N THR A 192 -23.94 15.37 13.72
CA THR A 192 -23.47 16.67 13.24
C THR A 192 -23.83 17.77 14.23
N TYR A 193 -23.10 18.87 14.17
CA TYR A 193 -23.35 20.04 14.99
C TYR A 193 -24.16 21.07 14.22
N THR A 194 -24.88 21.92 14.95
CA THR A 194 -25.56 23.08 14.39
C THR A 194 -24.51 24.08 13.90
N PRO A 195 -24.39 24.34 12.59
CA PRO A 195 -23.43 25.31 12.07
C PRO A 195 -23.91 26.74 12.32
N VAL A 196 -23.00 27.64 12.68
CA VAL A 196 -23.24 29.10 12.65
C VAL A 196 -22.84 29.65 11.28
N TYR A 197 -23.28 30.87 10.93
CA TYR A 197 -22.96 31.56 9.67
C TYR A 197 -21.44 31.64 9.37
N ASP A 198 -20.60 31.65 10.41
CA ASP A 198 -19.12 31.63 10.30
C ASP A 198 -18.52 30.22 10.23
N GLY A 199 -19.35 29.17 10.28
CA GLY A 199 -18.96 27.76 10.29
C GLY A 199 -18.51 27.24 11.65
N THR A 200 -18.57 28.05 12.72
CA THR A 200 -18.28 27.57 14.07
C THR A 200 -19.49 26.80 14.64
N PRO A 201 -19.31 25.66 15.30
CA PRO A 201 -20.42 24.92 15.90
C PRO A 201 -20.86 25.50 17.25
N ILE A 202 -22.18 25.63 17.48
CA ILE A 202 -22.74 26.04 18.78
C ILE A 202 -22.60 24.92 19.82
N ASP A 203 -22.95 23.70 19.42
CA ASP A 203 -23.08 22.54 20.32
C ASP A 203 -21.90 21.57 20.20
N TYR A 204 -20.66 22.06 20.29
CA TYR A 204 -19.46 21.24 20.03
C TYR A 204 -19.22 20.13 21.05
N GLU A 205 -19.88 20.15 22.22
CA GLU A 205 -19.83 19.07 23.21
C GLU A 205 -20.82 17.93 22.90
N LYS A 206 -21.80 18.19 22.03
CA LYS A 206 -22.73 17.16 21.56
C LYS A 206 -21.90 16.08 20.85
N TYR A 207 -22.21 14.81 21.09
CA TYR A 207 -21.50 13.68 20.47
C TYR A 207 -19.98 13.60 20.71
N ALA A 208 -19.47 14.16 21.81
CA ALA A 208 -18.06 14.04 22.19
C ALA A 208 -17.60 12.58 22.33
N TRP A 209 -18.43 11.71 22.94
CA TRP A 209 -18.09 10.30 23.18
C TRP A 209 -18.00 9.43 21.93
N PRO A 210 -18.97 9.47 20.98
CA PRO A 210 -18.80 8.81 19.69
C PRO A 210 -17.54 9.27 18.96
N GLY A 211 -17.28 10.59 18.92
CA GLY A 211 -16.07 11.13 18.31
C GLY A 211 -14.81 10.60 18.97
N PHE A 212 -14.77 10.61 20.31
CA PHE A 212 -13.67 10.07 21.09
C PHE A 212 -13.43 8.59 20.79
N GLY A 213 -14.48 7.76 20.80
CA GLY A 213 -14.36 6.32 20.56
C GLY A 213 -13.74 6.00 19.20
N VAL A 214 -14.17 6.71 18.15
CA VAL A 214 -13.64 6.49 16.79
C VAL A 214 -12.21 7.01 16.65
N VAL A 215 -11.92 8.21 17.15
CA VAL A 215 -10.54 8.75 17.12
C VAL A 215 -9.61 7.85 17.93
N PHE A 216 -9.97 7.51 19.16
CA PHE A 216 -9.16 6.66 20.01
C PHE A 216 -8.93 5.28 19.36
N GLY A 217 -9.99 4.63 18.87
CA GLY A 217 -9.91 3.31 18.24
C GLY A 217 -9.03 3.30 16.99
N THR A 218 -9.26 4.22 16.04
CA THR A 218 -8.47 4.30 14.80
C THR A 218 -7.00 4.64 15.07
N ASN A 219 -6.73 5.50 16.05
CA ASN A 219 -5.37 5.87 16.42
C ASN A 219 -4.64 4.79 17.23
N LEU A 220 -5.36 4.01 18.03
CA LEU A 220 -4.81 2.85 18.75
C LEU A 220 -4.41 1.75 17.76
N VAL A 221 -5.27 1.45 16.78
CA VAL A 221 -4.93 0.53 15.68
C VAL A 221 -3.71 1.04 14.91
N SER A 222 -3.67 2.33 14.61
CA SER A 222 -2.52 2.94 13.92
C SER A 222 -1.25 2.83 14.75
N LEU A 223 -1.30 3.09 16.06
CA LEU A 223 -0.16 2.94 16.96
C LEU A 223 0.35 1.50 16.99
N LEU A 224 -0.56 0.52 17.07
CA LEU A 224 -0.19 -0.90 17.03
C LEU A 224 0.53 -1.26 15.74
N VAL A 225 0.03 -0.79 14.58
CA VAL A 225 0.70 -1.00 13.29
C VAL A 225 2.09 -0.33 13.28
N ILE A 226 2.20 0.91 13.76
CA ILE A 226 3.45 1.66 13.81
C ILE A 226 4.50 0.95 14.67
N VAL A 227 4.14 0.52 15.88
CA VAL A 227 5.08 -0.13 16.82
C VAL A 227 5.48 -1.52 16.32
N LEU A 228 4.50 -2.36 15.93
CA LEU A 228 4.78 -3.75 15.54
C LEU A 228 5.49 -3.85 14.19
N ARG A 229 5.16 -2.99 13.22
CA ARG A 229 5.73 -3.03 11.87
C ARG A 229 6.82 -2.00 11.63
N ARG A 230 7.09 -1.10 12.57
CA ARG A 230 8.06 0.01 12.41
C ARG A 230 7.78 0.82 11.14
N ASP A 231 6.50 1.09 10.88
CA ASP A 231 6.03 1.68 9.62
C ASP A 231 6.06 3.21 9.67
N ILE A 232 7.14 3.80 9.11
CA ILE A 232 7.34 5.25 9.05
C ILE A 232 6.21 5.95 8.26
N VAL A 233 5.79 5.35 7.14
CA VAL A 233 4.75 5.95 6.28
C VAL A 233 3.44 6.03 7.04
N TRP A 234 3.05 4.95 7.71
CA TRP A 234 1.83 4.93 8.51
C TRP A 234 1.90 5.94 9.66
N CYS A 235 3.07 6.07 10.30
CA CYS A 235 3.30 7.07 11.34
C CYS A 235 3.05 8.48 10.84
N VAL A 236 3.72 8.88 9.75
CA VAL A 236 3.56 10.22 9.16
C VAL A 236 2.11 10.47 8.76
N ALA A 237 1.48 9.48 8.11
CA ALA A 237 0.10 9.57 7.69
C ALA A 237 -0.85 9.76 8.89
N ALA A 238 -0.75 8.92 9.91
CA ALA A 238 -1.63 8.97 11.09
C ALA A 238 -1.44 10.27 11.89
N THR A 239 -0.18 10.69 12.09
CA THR A 239 0.14 11.96 12.76
C THR A 239 -0.42 13.15 11.99
N TRP A 240 -0.35 13.16 10.66
CA TRP A 240 -0.92 14.25 9.86
C TRP A 240 -2.44 14.32 9.93
N ILE A 241 -3.12 13.15 9.98
CA ILE A 241 -4.57 13.11 10.22
C ILE A 241 -4.90 13.72 11.58
N CYS A 242 -4.16 13.39 12.65
CA CYS A 242 -4.33 14.03 13.96
C CYS A 242 -4.16 15.56 13.87
N ILE A 243 -3.10 16.05 13.21
CA ILE A 243 -2.85 17.48 12.99
C ILE A 243 -4.03 18.14 12.28
N SER A 244 -4.54 17.50 11.23
CA SER A 244 -5.68 18.03 10.48
C SER A 244 -6.93 18.19 11.36
N ILE A 245 -7.15 17.28 12.32
CA ILE A 245 -8.32 17.32 13.21
C ILE A 245 -8.18 18.39 14.28
N TRP A 246 -7.04 18.47 15.00
CA TRP A 246 -6.90 19.44 16.10
C TRP A 246 -6.66 20.88 15.65
N THR A 247 -6.23 21.08 14.39
CA THR A 247 -6.02 22.43 13.86
C THR A 247 -7.34 23.21 13.71
N LEU A 248 -8.46 22.53 13.45
CA LEU A 248 -9.77 23.17 13.38
C LEU A 248 -10.35 23.30 14.80
N ARG A 249 -10.74 24.52 15.21
CA ARG A 249 -11.36 24.80 16.52
C ARG A 249 -12.72 25.51 16.33
N PRO A 250 -13.66 25.38 17.28
CA PRO A 250 -13.62 24.59 18.52
C PRO A 250 -13.85 23.08 18.32
N LYS A 251 -13.40 22.26 19.29
CA LYS A 251 -13.55 20.80 19.30
C LYS A 251 -13.91 20.30 20.70
N PRO A 252 -14.70 19.21 20.83
CA PRO A 252 -14.92 18.59 22.13
C PRO A 252 -13.59 18.16 22.76
N GLN A 253 -13.45 18.43 24.06
CA GLN A 253 -12.19 18.23 24.79
C GLN A 253 -11.66 16.79 24.69
N ALA A 254 -12.54 15.79 24.82
CA ALA A 254 -12.16 14.38 24.74
C ALA A 254 -11.49 14.02 23.40
N VAL A 255 -12.03 14.53 22.29
CA VAL A 255 -11.47 14.34 20.95
C VAL A 255 -10.16 15.11 20.80
N TYR A 256 -10.16 16.39 21.19
CA TYR A 256 -9.01 17.29 21.07
C TYR A 256 -7.78 16.77 21.83
N ILE A 257 -7.95 16.36 23.09
CA ILE A 257 -6.88 15.80 23.92
C ILE A 257 -6.35 14.51 23.30
N THR A 258 -7.24 13.65 22.82
CA THR A 258 -6.86 12.35 22.24
C THR A 258 -6.01 12.53 20.99
N VAL A 259 -6.43 13.36 20.02
CA VAL A 259 -5.62 13.60 18.81
C VAL A 259 -4.28 14.28 19.13
N LEU A 260 -4.21 15.14 20.15
CA LEU A 260 -2.97 15.78 20.57
C LEU A 260 -2.00 14.75 21.15
N ILE A 261 -2.49 13.88 22.04
CA ILE A 261 -1.70 12.79 22.63
C ILE A 261 -1.16 11.88 21.52
N PHE A 262 -2.00 11.43 20.58
CA PHE A 262 -1.55 10.54 19.51
C PHE A 262 -0.61 11.21 18.49
N THR A 263 -0.71 12.53 18.29
CA THR A 263 0.27 13.29 17.49
C THR A 263 1.69 13.12 18.04
N ILE A 264 1.85 12.96 19.35
CA ILE A 264 3.14 12.75 20.02
C ILE A 264 3.46 11.26 20.16
N ILE A 265 2.48 10.45 20.56
CA ILE A 265 2.68 9.02 20.82
C ILE A 265 3.03 8.24 19.54
N HIS A 266 2.52 8.62 18.36
CA HIS A 266 2.88 7.93 17.12
C HIS A 266 4.38 7.99 16.81
N PRO A 267 5.05 9.17 16.73
CA PRO A 267 6.50 9.25 16.59
C PRO A 267 7.26 8.56 17.73
N LEU A 268 6.84 8.73 18.98
CA LEU A 268 7.49 8.08 20.12
C LEU A 268 7.39 6.56 20.05
N GLY A 269 6.24 6.02 19.66
CA GLY A 269 6.01 4.60 19.46
C GLY A 269 6.89 4.04 18.33
N LEU A 270 7.08 4.79 17.24
CA LEU A 270 8.01 4.42 16.18
C LEU A 270 9.45 4.32 16.71
N ILE A 271 9.91 5.35 17.44
CA ILE A 271 11.25 5.39 18.04
C ILE A 271 11.43 4.22 19.03
N ALA A 272 10.46 3.99 19.92
CA ALA A 272 10.47 2.88 20.87
C ALA A 272 10.53 1.52 20.15
N GLY A 273 9.78 1.35 19.05
CA GLY A 273 9.81 0.15 18.23
C GLY A 273 11.19 -0.10 17.59
N TYR A 274 11.86 0.95 17.10
CA TYR A 274 13.24 0.83 16.60
C TYR A 274 14.25 0.50 17.70
N ILE A 275 14.16 1.16 18.85
CA ILE A 275 15.03 0.91 20.01
C ILE A 275 14.87 -0.55 20.47
N HIS A 276 13.63 -1.01 20.64
CA HIS A 276 13.35 -2.39 21.04
C HIS A 276 13.93 -3.39 20.04
N ALA A 277 13.70 -3.20 18.74
CA ALA A 277 14.27 -4.08 17.72
C ALA A 277 15.80 -4.10 17.75
N HIS A 278 16.45 -2.95 17.95
CA HIS A 278 17.90 -2.87 18.02
C HIS A 278 18.47 -3.62 19.23
N PHE A 279 17.87 -3.50 20.41
CA PHE A 279 18.35 -4.19 21.61
C PHE A 279 18.11 -5.71 21.56
N TYR A 280 16.94 -6.16 21.08
CA TYR A 280 16.65 -7.59 20.99
C TYR A 280 17.45 -8.30 19.89
N SER A 281 17.65 -7.67 18.73
CA SER A 281 18.53 -8.25 17.69
C SER A 281 20.00 -8.30 18.13
N ARG A 282 20.43 -7.42 19.04
CA ARG A 282 21.79 -7.49 19.60
C ARG A 282 21.92 -8.65 20.60
N SER A 283 20.91 -8.86 21.43
CA SER A 283 20.87 -9.98 22.37
C SER A 283 20.80 -11.35 21.69
N GLU A 284 20.18 -11.45 20.52
CA GLU A 284 20.08 -12.69 19.74
C GLU A 284 21.42 -13.05 19.06
N VAL A 285 22.15 -12.04 18.57
CA VAL A 285 23.52 -12.21 18.04
C VAL A 285 24.54 -12.49 19.16
N GLU A 286 24.37 -11.87 20.33
CA GLU A 286 25.24 -12.08 21.49
C GLU A 286 25.02 -13.45 22.17
N ASN A 287 23.80 -13.99 22.10
CA ASN A 287 23.47 -15.33 22.62
C ASN A 287 23.73 -16.49 21.64
N GLY A 288 24.41 -16.25 20.51
CA GLY A 288 24.88 -17.31 19.60
C GLY A 288 23.81 -18.04 18.79
N ASN A 289 22.54 -17.66 18.89
CA ASN A 289 21.47 -18.27 18.09
C ASN A 289 21.33 -17.54 16.75
N VAL A 290 22.28 -17.81 15.84
CA VAL A 290 22.14 -17.50 14.41
C VAL A 290 21.23 -18.56 13.79
N GLU A 291 19.92 -18.45 14.01
CA GLU A 291 18.92 -19.15 13.20
C GLU A 291 18.02 -18.11 12.52
N ASN A 292 18.48 -17.62 11.37
CA ASN A 292 17.58 -17.18 10.31
C ASN A 292 18.24 -17.34 8.94
N GLY A 293 17.87 -18.42 8.26
CA GLY A 293 17.40 -18.27 6.88
C GLY A 293 18.29 -18.74 5.74
N ASN A 294 19.34 -19.51 6.00
CA ASN A 294 19.91 -20.44 5.02
C ASN A 294 20.40 -21.66 5.80
N VAL A 295 19.69 -22.79 5.67
CA VAL A 295 20.25 -24.09 6.02
C VAL A 295 21.37 -24.33 5.03
N ALA A 296 22.57 -23.87 5.37
CA ALA A 296 23.78 -24.48 4.85
C ALA A 296 23.77 -25.88 5.47
N LEU A 297 23.40 -26.88 4.66
CA LEU A 297 23.76 -28.26 4.95
C LEU A 297 25.26 -28.22 5.30
N PRO A 298 25.67 -28.70 6.49
CA PRO A 298 27.08 -28.89 6.76
C PRO A 298 27.59 -29.74 5.61
N GLY A 299 28.49 -29.16 4.81
CA GLY A 299 29.18 -29.92 3.79
C GLY A 299 29.76 -31.14 4.47
N ASP A 300 29.50 -32.30 3.88
CA ASP A 300 30.19 -33.55 4.18
C ASP A 300 31.69 -33.30 3.98
N GLU A 301 32.33 -32.75 5.00
CA GLU A 301 33.77 -32.87 5.21
C GLU A 301 34.00 -34.31 5.65
N HIS A 302 33.95 -35.23 4.68
CA HIS A 302 34.55 -36.55 4.85
C HIS A 302 36.07 -36.36 4.93
N PRO A 303 36.70 -36.57 6.10
CA PRO A 303 38.14 -36.55 6.23
C PRO A 303 38.63 -37.93 5.78
N GLY A 304 38.86 -38.13 4.49
CA GLY A 304 39.27 -39.46 4.03
C GLY A 304 39.73 -39.65 2.59
N LEU A 305 39.51 -38.70 1.67
CA LEU A 305 39.87 -38.91 0.26
C LEU A 305 40.49 -37.66 -0.36
N ARG A 306 41.70 -37.32 0.10
CA ARG A 306 42.68 -36.58 -0.70
C ARG A 306 43.88 -37.47 -0.98
N THR A 307 43.76 -38.29 -2.02
CA THR A 307 44.91 -38.95 -2.62
C THR A 307 45.70 -37.90 -3.40
N ILE A 308 46.80 -37.46 -2.81
CA ILE A 308 47.85 -36.68 -3.48
C ILE A 308 48.75 -37.69 -4.19
N HIS A 309 48.71 -37.75 -5.51
CA HIS A 309 49.89 -37.81 -6.38
C HIS A 309 49.47 -37.89 -7.86
N PRO A 310 50.20 -37.17 -8.74
CA PRO A 310 50.82 -37.91 -9.84
C PRO A 310 52.29 -37.52 -9.99
N SER A 311 53.17 -38.48 -9.76
CA SER A 311 54.52 -38.51 -10.32
C SER A 311 54.49 -39.19 -11.70
N ASN A 312 55.33 -38.69 -12.59
CA ASN A 312 55.64 -39.21 -13.93
C ASN A 312 55.91 -40.72 -13.95
N GLU A 313 55.32 -41.46 -14.89
CA GLU A 313 55.99 -42.12 -16.04
C GLU A 313 55.13 -43.21 -16.71
N PRO A 314 55.44 -43.62 -17.98
CA PRO A 314 54.49 -44.21 -18.92
C PRO A 314 54.67 -45.72 -19.13
N ARG A 315 53.58 -46.48 -19.33
CA ARG A 315 53.51 -47.59 -20.33
C ARG A 315 52.14 -48.30 -20.44
N SER A 316 51.71 -48.43 -21.69
CA SER A 316 51.15 -49.61 -22.38
C SER A 316 49.80 -50.27 -21.98
N THR A 317 48.85 -50.09 -22.92
CA THR A 317 47.98 -51.11 -23.58
C THR A 317 46.73 -51.67 -22.89
N PRO A 318 45.71 -52.09 -23.70
CA PRO A 318 44.30 -51.83 -23.44
C PRO A 318 43.56 -53.07 -22.93
N ARG A 319 42.41 -52.83 -22.29
CA ARG A 319 41.38 -53.87 -22.17
C ARG A 319 39.97 -53.29 -22.09
N ASP A 320 39.12 -53.95 -22.85
CA ASP A 320 37.71 -53.70 -23.11
C ASP A 320 36.83 -53.77 -21.86
N GLY A 321 35.68 -53.12 -21.98
CA GLY A 321 34.43 -53.55 -21.35
C GLY A 321 34.16 -52.99 -19.97
N GLU A 322 33.27 -52.00 -19.89
CA GLU A 322 31.96 -52.12 -19.22
C GLU A 322 31.41 -50.75 -18.78
N GLY A 323 30.15 -50.51 -19.13
CA GLY A 323 29.22 -49.78 -18.27
C GLY A 323 29.24 -48.26 -18.29
N ARG A 324 29.05 -47.61 -19.45
CA ARG A 324 28.64 -46.20 -19.48
C ARG A 324 27.18 -46.06 -19.90
N ALA A 325 26.38 -45.52 -18.99
CA ALA A 325 24.96 -45.21 -19.15
C ALA A 325 24.72 -44.35 -20.40
N ARG A 326 23.73 -44.74 -21.21
CA ARG A 326 23.24 -43.98 -22.36
C ARG A 326 22.60 -42.68 -21.87
N GLU A 327 23.08 -41.56 -22.38
CA GLU A 327 22.35 -40.30 -22.38
C GLU A 327 21.07 -40.46 -23.22
N PHE A 328 19.95 -40.06 -22.63
CA PHE A 328 18.64 -40.09 -23.26
C PHE A 328 18.46 -38.76 -24.00
N ASP A 329 18.60 -38.79 -25.32
CA ASP A 329 18.45 -37.61 -26.17
C ASP A 329 16.97 -37.28 -26.39
N ALA A 330 16.48 -36.25 -25.71
CA ALA A 330 15.08 -35.86 -25.69
C ALA A 330 14.61 -35.17 -26.99
N GLU A 331 15.53 -34.84 -27.90
CA GLU A 331 15.21 -34.16 -29.17
C GLU A 331 14.72 -35.12 -30.28
N ALA A 332 14.68 -36.44 -30.03
CA ALA A 332 14.20 -37.42 -31.00
C ALA A 332 12.68 -37.75 -30.91
N VAL A 333 11.93 -37.17 -29.96
CA VAL A 333 10.51 -37.56 -29.72
C VAL A 333 9.49 -36.56 -30.29
N TRP A 334 9.91 -35.36 -30.70
CA TRP A 334 8.98 -34.34 -31.24
C TRP A 334 9.54 -33.63 -32.47
N GLY A 335 9.60 -34.35 -33.58
CA GLY A 335 9.78 -33.76 -34.91
C GLY A 335 8.44 -33.71 -35.65
N SER A 336 7.87 -32.51 -35.79
CA SER A 336 7.28 -31.90 -37.01
C SER A 336 6.54 -30.61 -36.68
#